data_AF-A0A9E5N6F4-F1
#
_entry.id   AF-A0A9E5N6F4-F1
#
_cell.length_a   1.000
_cell.length_b   1.000
_cell.length_c   1.000
_cell.angle_alpha   90.00
_cell.angle_beta   90.00
_cell.angle_gamma   90.00
#
_symmetry.space_group_name_H-M   'P 1'
#
loop_
_entity.id
_entity.type
_entity.pdbx_description
1 polymer ?
#
loop_
_entity_poly.entity_id
_entity_poly.type
_entity_poly.pdbx_seq_one_letter_code
_entity_poly.pdbx_strand_id
1 'polypeptide(L)'
;HRHFHFEELYLPPVVDRHGDEELKSSLRSIFLEHVDLRGRLAHSKKHAEELIEGGMARHRWEASAHDMRAYISHTRKLMEAHVVIEQELLHNLRRILKK
;
A
#
# COMPACT_ATOMS: atom_id res chain seq x y z
N HIS A 1 4.95 -4.20 7.36
CA HIS A 1 3.69 -4.80 6.85
C HIS A 1 4.05 -6.21 6.38
N ARG A 2 3.49 -7.28 6.99
CA ARG A 2 3.91 -8.66 6.68
C ARG A 2 3.56 -9.10 5.25
N HIS A 3 2.42 -8.63 4.75
CA HIS A 3 1.94 -8.86 3.38
C HIS A 3 2.94 -8.35 2.33
N PHE A 4 3.20 -7.04 2.28
CA PHE A 4 4.19 -6.47 1.35
C PHE A 4 5.56 -7.14 1.39
N HIS A 5 6.04 -7.49 2.60
CA HIS A 5 7.31 -8.19 2.73
C HIS A 5 7.27 -9.60 2.11
N PHE A 6 6.15 -10.29 2.23
CA PHE A 6 5.94 -11.57 1.57
C PHE A 6 5.93 -11.42 0.05
N GLU A 7 5.16 -10.48 -0.52
CA GLU A 7 5.21 -10.23 -1.98
C GLU A 7 6.63 -9.92 -2.46
N GLU A 8 7.31 -8.98 -1.81
CA GLU A 8 8.65 -8.50 -2.18
C GLU A 8 9.71 -9.60 -2.10
N LEU A 9 9.51 -10.62 -1.26
CA LEU A 9 10.45 -11.73 -1.11
C LEU A 9 10.16 -12.86 -2.11
N TYR A 10 8.89 -13.19 -2.33
CA TYR A 10 8.51 -14.42 -3.03
C TYR A 10 8.03 -14.24 -4.47
N LEU A 11 7.51 -13.07 -4.85
CA LEU A 11 7.07 -12.82 -6.23
C LEU A 11 8.23 -12.60 -7.22
N PRO A 12 9.32 -11.87 -6.89
CA PRO A 12 10.37 -11.59 -7.86
C PRO A 12 10.99 -12.84 -8.49
N PRO A 13 11.40 -13.88 -7.73
CA PRO A 13 12.03 -15.06 -8.34
C PRO A 13 11.13 -15.78 -9.33
N VAL A 14 9.82 -15.75 -9.13
CA VAL A 14 8.84 -16.42 -10.00
C VAL A 14 8.59 -15.56 -11.24
N VAL A 15 8.42 -14.25 -11.07
CA VAL A 15 8.22 -13.30 -12.19
C VAL A 15 9.48 -13.18 -13.05
N ASP A 16 10.68 -13.23 -12.47
CA ASP A 16 11.93 -13.21 -13.23
C ASP A 16 12.11 -14.46 -14.09
N ARG A 17 11.66 -15.61 -13.61
CA ARG A 17 11.80 -16.89 -14.31
C ARG A 17 10.75 -17.08 -15.41
N HIS A 18 9.52 -16.63 -15.19
CA HIS A 18 8.38 -16.96 -16.03
C HIS A 18 7.69 -15.75 -16.68
N GLY A 19 7.90 -14.54 -16.13
CA GLY A 19 7.25 -13.33 -16.58
C GLY A 19 7.89 -12.71 -17.81
N ASP A 20 7.06 -12.07 -18.63
CA ASP A 20 7.49 -11.14 -19.66
C ASP A 20 7.81 -9.76 -19.07
N GLU A 21 8.27 -8.83 -19.92
CA GLU A 21 8.60 -7.47 -19.49
C GLU A 21 7.39 -6.69 -18.95
N GLU A 22 6.18 -7.01 -19.43
CA GLU A 22 4.95 -6.43 -18.92
C GLU A 22 4.72 -6.85 -17.45
N LEU A 23 4.79 -8.14 -17.15
CA LEU A 23 4.61 -8.65 -15.79
C LEU A 23 5.67 -8.14 -14.82
N LYS A 24 6.94 -8.06 -15.28
CA LYS A 24 8.03 -7.47 -14.50
C LYS A 24 7.77 -5.98 -14.22
N SER A 25 7.25 -5.25 -15.20
CA SER A 25 6.91 -3.84 -15.02
C SER A 25 5.78 -3.65 -14.02
N SER A 26 4.71 -4.46 -14.12
CA SER A 26 3.60 -4.44 -13.18
C SER A 26 4.06 -4.78 -11.75
N LEU A 27 4.96 -5.74 -11.58
CA LEU A 27 5.53 -6.07 -10.27
C LEU A 27 6.33 -4.89 -9.67
N ARG A 28 7.13 -4.19 -10.49
CA ARG A 28 7.85 -3.00 -10.04
C ARG A 28 6.90 -1.88 -9.61
N SER A 29 5.80 -1.67 -10.32
CA SER A 29 4.77 -0.69 -9.94
C SER A 29 4.15 -1.02 -8.58
N ILE A 30 3.78 -2.28 -8.34
CA ILE A 30 3.27 -2.75 -7.03
C ILE A 30 4.27 -2.43 -5.90
N PHE A 31 5.56 -2.65 -6.11
CA PHE A 31 6.57 -2.35 -5.08
C PHE A 31 6.74 -0.86 -4.81
N LEU A 32 6.60 0.00 -5.83
CA LEU A 32 6.57 1.45 -5.63
C LEU A 32 5.34 1.87 -4.81
N GLU A 33 4.19 1.26 -5.07
CA GLU A 33 2.98 1.49 -4.28
C GLU A 33 3.16 1.03 -2.81
N HIS A 34 3.88 -0.06 -2.56
CA HIS A 34 4.21 -0.46 -1.18
C HIS A 34 5.00 0.62 -0.42
N VAL A 35 5.93 1.30 -1.10
CA VAL A 35 6.72 2.39 -0.49
C VAL A 35 5.80 3.54 -0.10
N ASP A 36 4.92 3.97 -1.00
CA ASP A 36 3.95 5.04 -0.73
C ASP A 36 2.98 4.66 0.41
N LEU A 37 2.36 3.47 0.33
CA LEU A 37 1.41 2.99 1.33
C LEU A 37 2.06 2.86 2.72
N ARG A 38 3.31 2.37 2.81
CA ARG A 38 4.05 2.35 4.09
C ARG A 38 4.24 3.76 4.65
N GLY A 39 4.63 4.71 3.81
CA GLY A 39 4.79 6.12 4.21
C GLY A 39 3.48 6.71 4.75
N ARG A 40 2.38 6.47 4.05
CA ARG A 40 1.04 6.93 4.46
C ARG A 40 0.58 6.33 5.78
N LEU A 41 0.79 5.02 5.97
CA LEU A 41 0.45 4.35 7.22
C LEU A 41 1.30 4.86 8.39
N ALA A 42 2.60 5.09 8.18
CA ALA A 42 3.48 5.66 9.19
C ALA A 42 3.05 7.10 9.56
N HIS A 43 2.74 7.93 8.57
CA HIS A 43 2.23 9.28 8.79
C HIS A 43 0.90 9.26 9.57
N SER A 44 -0.03 8.40 9.17
CA SER A 44 -1.31 8.24 9.86
C SER A 44 -1.12 7.81 11.31
N LYS A 45 -0.19 6.88 11.58
CA LYS A 45 0.12 6.45 12.94
C LYS A 45 0.65 7.61 13.80
N LYS A 46 1.62 8.37 13.28
CA LYS A 46 2.20 9.52 13.98
C LYS A 46 1.14 10.58 14.32
N HIS A 47 0.29 10.93 13.36
CA HIS A 47 -0.81 11.87 13.60
C HIS A 47 -1.83 11.33 14.62
N ALA A 48 -2.06 10.02 14.65
CA ALA A 48 -2.96 9.41 15.65
C ALA A 48 -2.40 9.61 17.06
N GLU A 49 -1.09 9.36 17.22
CA GLU A 49 -0.34 9.53 18.46
C GLU A 49 -0.41 11.00 18.95
N GLU A 50 -0.21 11.97 18.05
CA GLU A 50 -0.31 13.40 18.40
C GLU A 50 -1.73 13.82 18.86
N LEU A 51 -2.78 13.23 18.29
CA LEU A 51 -4.17 13.52 18.67
C LEU A 51 -4.54 12.94 20.06
N ILE A 52 -3.93 11.82 20.46
CA ILE A 52 -4.23 11.17 21.75
C ILE A 52 -3.40 11.72 22.91
N GLU A 53 -2.26 12.38 22.63
CA GLU A 53 -1.40 13.00 23.66
C GLU A 53 -2.08 14.17 24.41
N GLY A 54 -3.21 14.68 23.92
CA GLY A 54 -4.08 15.59 24.67
C GLY A 54 -3.56 17.01 24.88
N GLY A 55 -2.38 17.35 24.33
CA GLY A 55 -1.76 18.69 24.45
C GLY A 55 -2.32 19.76 23.52
N MET A 56 -3.25 19.42 22.61
CA MET A 56 -3.83 20.36 21.66
C MET A 56 -5.03 21.12 22.22
N ALA A 57 -5.09 22.42 21.89
CA ALA A 57 -6.31 23.19 22.06
C ALA A 57 -7.44 22.58 21.21
N ARG A 58 -8.66 22.57 21.75
CA ARG A 58 -9.83 21.90 21.15
C ARG A 58 -10.03 22.18 19.65
N HIS A 59 -10.00 23.45 19.24
CA HIS A 59 -10.20 23.82 17.84
C HIS A 59 -9.10 23.27 16.90
N ARG A 60 -7.85 23.18 17.38
CA ARG A 60 -6.75 22.54 16.62
C ARG A 60 -6.94 21.04 16.55
N TRP A 61 -7.33 20.43 17.67
CA TRP A 61 -7.64 19.01 17.70
C TRP A 61 -8.75 18.63 16.72
N GLU A 62 -9.85 19.38 16.70
CA GLU A 62 -10.99 19.15 15.80
C GLU A 62 -10.58 19.28 14.32
N ALA A 63 -9.80 20.29 13.97
CA ALA A 63 -9.27 20.47 12.62
C ALA A 63 -8.32 19.32 12.22
N SER A 64 -7.34 19.01 13.08
CA SER A 64 -6.38 17.92 12.83
C SER A 64 -7.07 16.55 12.72
N ALA A 65 -8.10 16.28 13.54
CA ALA A 65 -8.88 15.04 13.45
C ALA A 65 -9.68 14.96 12.14
N HIS A 66 -10.23 16.07 11.66
CA HIS A 66 -10.91 16.13 10.38
C HIS A 66 -9.96 15.84 9.21
N ASP A 67 -8.78 16.48 9.20
CA ASP A 67 -7.75 16.27 8.18
C ASP A 67 -7.25 14.82 8.19
N MET A 68 -7.03 14.26 9.38
CA MET A 68 -6.64 12.86 9.52
C MET A 68 -7.70 11.91 8.96
N ARG A 69 -8.98 12.18 9.20
CA ARG A 69 -10.08 11.37 8.64
C ARG A 69 -10.08 11.40 7.11
N ALA A 70 -9.87 12.56 6.51
CA ALA A 70 -9.77 12.70 5.05
C ALA A 70 -8.56 11.93 4.51
N TYR A 71 -7.41 12.05 5.18
CA TYR A 71 -6.18 11.37 4.81
C TYR A 71 -6.30 9.84 4.88
N ILE A 72 -6.87 9.30 5.96
CA ILE A 72 -7.13 7.86 6.10
C ILE A 72 -8.11 7.38 5.02
N SER A 73 -9.17 8.15 4.76
CA SER A 73 -10.16 7.81 3.74
C SER A 73 -9.53 7.73 2.36
N HIS A 74 -8.61 8.64 2.04
CA HIS A 74 -7.87 8.59 0.78
C HIS A 74 -6.87 7.44 0.73
N THR A 75 -6.14 7.19 1.82
CA THR A 75 -5.21 6.04 1.94
C THR A 75 -5.93 4.71 1.74
N ARG A 76 -7.17 4.57 2.24
CA ARG A 76 -8.00 3.39 1.99
C ARG A 76 -8.28 3.18 0.51
N LYS A 77 -8.64 4.23 -0.23
CA LYS A 77 -8.89 4.16 -1.68
C LYS A 77 -7.64 3.73 -2.46
N LEU A 78 -6.46 4.21 -2.04
CA LEU A 78 -5.20 3.78 -2.65
C LEU A 78 -4.92 2.30 -2.41
N MET A 79 -5.22 1.82 -1.20
CA MET A 79 -5.07 0.40 -0.88
C MET A 79 -6.09 -0.47 -1.63
N GLU A 80 -7.32 0.01 -1.82
CA GLU A 80 -8.32 -0.65 -2.67
C GLU A 80 -7.83 -0.75 -4.13
N ALA A 81 -7.27 0.33 -4.69
CA ALA A 81 -6.71 0.33 -6.04
C ALA A 81 -5.50 -0.61 -6.18
N HIS A 82 -4.62 -0.60 -5.19
CA HIS A 82 -3.45 -1.49 -5.10
C HIS A 82 -3.87 -2.97 -5.19
N VAL A 83 -4.86 -3.38 -4.41
CA VAL A 83 -5.38 -4.77 -4.42
C VAL A 83 -5.89 -5.18 -5.80
N VAL A 84 -6.50 -4.26 -6.56
CA VAL A 84 -6.97 -4.56 -7.93
C VAL A 84 -5.77 -4.86 -8.84
N ILE A 85 -4.72 -4.06 -8.78
CA ILE A 85 -3.50 -4.24 -9.58
C ILE A 85 -2.79 -5.55 -9.19
N GLU A 86 -2.67 -5.82 -7.89
CA GLU A 86 -2.13 -7.09 -7.39
C GLU A 86 -2.92 -8.29 -7.90
N GLN A 87 -4.26 -8.21 -7.87
CA GLN A 87 -5.13 -9.28 -8.34
C GLN A 87 -4.93 -9.57 -9.83
N GLU A 88 -4.80 -8.53 -10.66
CA GLU A 88 -4.51 -8.67 -12.09
C GLU A 88 -3.14 -9.31 -12.33
N LEU A 89 -2.11 -8.88 -11.60
CA LEU A 89 -0.76 -9.46 -11.69
C LEU A 89 -0.77 -10.94 -11.30
N LEU A 90 -1.40 -11.29 -10.18
CA LEU A 90 -1.47 -12.68 -9.70
C LEU A 90 -2.29 -13.56 -10.65
N HIS A 91 -3.35 -13.02 -11.27
CA HIS A 91 -4.12 -13.73 -12.29
C HIS A 91 -3.26 -14.03 -13.53
N ASN A 92 -2.52 -13.04 -14.02
CA ASN A 92 -1.62 -13.19 -15.15
C ASN A 92 -0.50 -14.19 -14.87
N LEU A 93 0.14 -14.09 -13.70
CA LEU A 93 1.17 -15.03 -13.28
C LEU A 93 0.62 -16.46 -13.21
N ARG A 94 -0.57 -16.66 -12.62
CA ARG A 94 -1.22 -17.98 -12.56
C ARG A 94 -1.50 -18.55 -13.95
N ARG A 95 -1.90 -17.73 -14.92
CA ARG A 95 -2.15 -18.16 -16.30
C ARG A 95 -0.86 -18.62 -16.97
N ILE A 96 0.27 -17.97 -16.68
CA ILE A 96 1.58 -18.35 -17.22
C ILE A 96 2.06 -19.68 -16.60
N LEU A 97 1.94 -19.84 -15.27
CA LEU A 97 2.42 -21.03 -14.56
C LEU A 97 1.59 -22.30 -14.82
N LYS A 98 0.38 -22.15 -15.37
CA LYS A 98 -0.48 -23.28 -15.76
C LYS A 98 -0.22 -23.79 -17.19
N LYS A 99 0.58 -23.07 -17.97
CA LYS A 99 1.03 -23.51 -19.29
C LYS A 99 2.31 -24.33 -19.15
#